data_AF-A0A0T6B5I0-F1
#
_entry.id   AF-A0A0T6B5I0-F1
#
_cell.length_a   1.000
_cell.length_b   1.000
_cell.length_c   1.000
_cell.angle_alpha   90.00
_cell.angle_beta   90.00
_cell.angle_gamma   90.00
#
_symmetry.space_group_name_H-M   'P 1'
#
loop_
_entity.id
_entity.type
_entity.pdbx_description
1 polymer ?
#
loop_
_entity_poly.entity_id
_entity_poly.type
_entity_poly.pdbx_seq_one_letter_code
_entity_poly.pdbx_strand_id
1 'polypeptide(L)'
;MKYFAVFVVLFLAAQAADESCSRNVDQACRKTGSKAQPNIQDCNSKYGAIDVVLAALQSYVNTHITKSFEYLLMSTHYANYEKNREGFEKLFRSFSDDKWSTAIDLIKYIGKRGGEMNFQAGRPDPKDIQNNFELYELESLARALDIEKKLALEAHVIHGEAARRRPEYHDPEISSYIEEEFVHKHSDNIRKLTGYTQDLLKILDGPERSLGLYLFDEYLQSQ
;
A
#
# COMPACT_ATOMS: atom_id res chain seq x y z
N MET A 1 20.99 -54.49 -33.77
CA MET A 1 21.70 -53.25 -34.17
C MET A 1 20.97 -52.08 -33.52
N LYS A 2 21.68 -51.34 -32.65
CA LYS A 2 21.14 -50.25 -31.83
C LYS A 2 21.38 -48.93 -32.58
N TYR A 3 20.34 -48.16 -32.88
CA TYR A 3 20.47 -46.80 -33.39
C TYR A 3 20.19 -45.82 -32.25
N PHE A 4 21.26 -45.17 -31.76
CA PHE A 4 21.17 -44.05 -30.84
C PHE A 4 20.98 -42.78 -31.67
N ALA A 5 19.79 -42.17 -31.61
CA ALA A 5 19.56 -40.83 -32.15
C ALA A 5 20.02 -39.81 -31.11
N VAL A 6 21.15 -39.16 -31.36
CA VAL A 6 21.64 -38.05 -30.54
C VAL A 6 20.94 -36.78 -31.01
N PHE A 7 19.95 -36.32 -30.25
CA PHE A 7 19.38 -34.99 -30.41
C PHE A 7 20.36 -33.96 -29.81
N VAL A 8 21.07 -33.25 -30.67
CA VAL A 8 21.86 -32.08 -30.28
C VAL A 8 20.90 -30.91 -30.10
N VAL A 9 20.53 -30.63 -28.85
CA VAL A 9 19.79 -29.42 -28.49
C VAL A 9 20.77 -28.26 -28.49
N LEU A 10 20.75 -27.48 -29.57
CA LEU A 10 21.41 -26.18 -29.64
C LEU A 10 20.73 -25.24 -28.63
N PHE A 11 21.36 -25.04 -27.48
CA PHE A 11 21.05 -23.94 -26.58
C PHE A 11 21.40 -22.63 -27.30
N LEU A 12 20.40 -21.99 -27.90
CA LEU A 12 20.44 -20.58 -28.25
C LEU A 12 20.47 -19.80 -26.93
N ALA A 13 21.66 -19.40 -26.51
CA ALA A 13 21.82 -18.37 -25.49
C ALA A 13 21.15 -17.11 -26.04
N ALA A 14 19.96 -16.78 -25.53
CA ALA A 14 19.35 -15.49 -25.74
C ALA A 14 20.30 -14.46 -25.13
N GLN A 15 21.07 -13.78 -25.98
CA GLN A 15 21.76 -12.55 -25.58
C GLN A 15 20.65 -11.54 -25.29
N ALA A 16 20.27 -11.39 -24.03
CA ALA A 16 19.62 -10.18 -23.58
C ALA A 16 20.55 -9.04 -23.98
N ALA A 17 20.13 -8.21 -24.93
CA ALA A 17 20.87 -7.03 -25.30
C ALA A 17 21.04 -6.19 -24.04
N ASP A 18 22.27 -6.09 -23.54
CA ASP A 18 22.62 -5.21 -22.43
C ASP A 18 22.59 -3.77 -22.96
N GLU A 19 21.38 -3.23 -23.09
CA GLU A 19 21.07 -1.85 -23.45
C GLU A 19 21.42 -0.96 -22.26
N SER A 20 22.72 -0.73 -22.10
CA SER A 20 23.25 0.09 -21.00
C SER A 20 23.18 1.58 -21.34
N CYS A 21 22.64 2.37 -20.41
CA CYS A 21 22.63 3.83 -20.44
C CYS A 21 23.97 4.43 -20.91
N SER A 22 25.09 3.95 -20.34
CA SER A 22 26.44 4.41 -20.71
C SER A 22 26.76 4.21 -22.20
N ARG A 23 26.41 3.06 -22.78
CA ARG A 23 26.69 2.77 -24.19
C ARG A 23 25.87 3.67 -25.12
N ASN A 24 24.60 3.91 -24.77
CA ASN A 24 23.71 4.77 -25.55
C ASN A 24 24.15 6.23 -25.50
N VAL A 25 24.61 6.69 -24.33
CA VAL A 25 25.21 8.02 -24.15
C VAL A 25 26.52 8.13 -24.93
N ASP A 26 27.41 7.14 -24.87
CA ASP A 26 28.66 7.14 -25.63
C ASP A 26 28.40 7.24 -27.14
N GLN A 27 27.44 6.47 -27.65
CA GLN A 27 27.07 6.49 -29.06
C GLN A 27 26.46 7.85 -29.47
N ALA A 28 25.61 8.41 -28.61
CA ALA A 28 25.02 9.73 -28.77
C ALA A 28 26.09 10.82 -28.88
N CYS A 29 27.04 10.84 -27.95
CA CYS A 29 28.08 11.87 -27.88
C CYS A 29 29.15 11.75 -28.98
N ARG A 30 29.37 10.54 -29.53
CA ARG A 30 30.31 10.33 -30.65
C ARG A 30 29.81 10.86 -31.99
N LYS A 31 28.49 10.95 -32.20
CA LYS A 31 27.90 11.49 -33.45
C LYS A 31 27.83 13.02 -33.39
N THR A 32 28.93 13.68 -33.70
CA THR A 32 29.10 15.16 -33.70
C THR A 32 28.29 15.95 -34.74
N GLY A 33 27.21 15.41 -35.32
CA GLY A 33 26.49 16.10 -36.40
C GLY A 33 25.02 15.74 -36.64
N SER A 34 24.43 14.78 -35.92
CA SER A 34 23.00 14.50 -36.10
C SER A 34 22.14 15.34 -35.15
N LYS A 35 21.28 16.20 -35.70
CA LYS A 35 20.15 16.83 -34.98
C LYS A 35 19.11 15.82 -34.43
N ALA A 36 19.38 14.52 -34.53
CA ALA A 36 18.57 13.49 -33.94
C ALA A 36 18.91 13.41 -32.45
N GLN A 37 17.97 13.80 -31.59
CA GLN A 37 18.04 13.49 -30.17
C GLN A 37 18.16 11.96 -30.04
N PRO A 38 19.26 11.45 -29.47
CA PRO A 38 19.36 10.03 -29.20
C PRO A 38 18.22 9.66 -28.26
N ASN A 39 17.51 8.58 -28.57
CA ASN A 39 16.48 8.06 -27.69
C ASN A 39 17.16 7.38 -26.51
N ILE A 40 17.58 8.16 -25.51
CA ILE A 40 18.25 7.68 -24.29
C ILE A 40 17.18 7.16 -23.29
N GLN A 41 16.28 6.30 -23.77
CA GLN A 41 15.20 5.74 -22.94
C GLN A 41 15.72 4.86 -21.80
N ASP A 42 16.89 4.25 -21.97
CA ASP A 42 17.48 3.31 -21.01
C ASP A 42 18.22 4.00 -19.85
N CYS A 43 18.36 5.33 -19.87
CA CYS A 43 18.85 6.09 -18.72
C CYS A 43 17.68 6.47 -17.80
N ASN A 44 17.13 5.48 -17.10
CA ASN A 44 16.04 5.65 -16.15
C ASN A 44 16.35 4.90 -14.83
N SER A 45 15.48 5.05 -13.83
CA SER A 45 15.63 4.42 -12.51
C SER A 45 14.92 3.07 -12.37
N LYS A 46 14.46 2.46 -13.47
CA LYS A 46 13.83 1.14 -13.44
C LYS A 46 14.89 0.06 -13.34
N TYR A 47 14.71 -0.81 -12.35
CA TYR A 47 15.48 -2.02 -12.15
C TYR A 47 14.61 -3.02 -11.39
N GLY A 48 15.00 -4.30 -11.39
CA GLY A 48 14.22 -5.35 -10.73
C GLY A 48 12.87 -5.57 -11.41
N ALA A 49 11.83 -5.85 -10.61
CA ALA A 49 10.50 -6.21 -11.08
C ALA A 49 9.46 -5.10 -10.87
N ILE A 50 9.90 -3.83 -10.78
CA ILE A 50 9.01 -2.69 -10.52
C ILE A 50 7.84 -2.63 -11.50
N ASP A 51 8.06 -2.87 -12.80
CA ASP A 51 7.01 -2.81 -13.83
C ASP A 51 5.93 -3.88 -13.61
N VAL A 52 6.28 -5.02 -13.00
CA VAL A 52 5.35 -6.11 -12.72
C VAL A 52 4.40 -5.76 -11.57
N VAL A 53 4.91 -5.10 -10.53
CA VAL A 53 4.13 -4.76 -9.34
C VAL A 53 3.59 -3.33 -9.35
N LEU A 54 3.95 -2.52 -10.35
CA LEU A 54 3.57 -1.11 -10.45
C LEU A 54 2.07 -0.90 -10.33
N ALA A 55 1.26 -1.69 -11.03
CA ALA A 55 -0.20 -1.58 -10.96
C ALA A 55 -0.75 -1.85 -9.55
N ALA A 56 -0.16 -2.81 -8.83
CA ALA A 56 -0.55 -3.12 -7.45
C ALA A 56 -0.13 -2.01 -6.49
N LEU A 57 1.08 -1.45 -6.64
CA LEU A 57 1.53 -0.29 -5.86
C LEU A 57 0.65 0.95 -6.10
N GLN A 58 0.30 1.25 -7.36
CA GLN A 58 -0.61 2.34 -7.70
C GLN A 58 -2.00 2.14 -7.10
N SER A 59 -2.54 0.92 -7.19
CA SER A 59 -3.81 0.57 -6.54
C SER A 59 -3.73 0.78 -5.04
N TYR A 60 -2.62 0.38 -4.41
CA TYR A 60 -2.42 0.49 -2.97
C TYR A 60 -2.35 1.94 -2.50
N VAL A 61 -1.66 2.81 -3.25
CA VAL A 61 -1.72 4.28 -3.03
C VAL A 61 -3.16 4.76 -3.03
N ASN A 62 -3.95 4.39 -4.04
CA ASN A 62 -5.33 4.85 -4.15
C ASN A 62 -6.19 4.29 -3.02
N THR A 63 -5.97 3.04 -2.57
CA THR A 63 -6.61 2.49 -1.37
C THR A 63 -6.29 3.36 -0.15
N HIS A 64 -5.02 3.67 0.11
CA HIS A 64 -4.62 4.52 1.25
C HIS A 64 -5.25 5.92 1.20
N ILE A 65 -5.31 6.55 0.03
CA ILE A 65 -6.01 7.83 -0.15
C ILE A 65 -7.49 7.67 0.19
N THR A 66 -8.18 6.67 -0.35
CA THR A 66 -9.59 6.45 -0.01
C THR A 66 -9.77 6.23 1.49
N LYS A 67 -8.94 5.38 2.11
CA LYS A 67 -9.02 5.12 3.56
C LYS A 67 -8.69 6.32 4.42
N SER A 68 -7.81 7.23 3.97
CA SER A 68 -7.58 8.49 4.68
C SER A 68 -8.86 9.33 4.76
N PHE A 69 -9.62 9.42 3.67
CA PHE A 69 -10.91 10.13 3.66
C PHE A 69 -11.98 9.41 4.46
N GLU A 70 -12.06 8.08 4.42
CA GLU A 70 -13.01 7.31 5.25
C GLU A 70 -12.77 7.57 6.75
N TYR A 71 -11.52 7.48 7.20
CA TYR A 71 -11.17 7.79 8.59
C TYR A 71 -11.39 9.26 8.95
N LEU A 72 -11.19 10.19 8.01
CA LEU A 72 -11.50 11.60 8.22
C LEU A 72 -13.00 11.79 8.49
N LEU A 73 -13.86 11.14 7.70
CA LEU A 73 -15.31 11.22 7.89
C LEU A 73 -15.72 10.64 9.26
N MET A 74 -15.15 9.49 9.64
CA MET A 74 -15.37 8.90 10.97
C MET A 74 -14.94 9.85 12.09
N SER A 75 -13.77 10.48 11.97
CA SER A 75 -13.28 11.48 12.94
C SER A 75 -14.25 12.66 13.07
N THR A 76 -14.70 13.25 11.95
CA THR A 76 -15.65 14.37 11.98
C THR A 76 -17.01 14.00 12.57
N HIS A 77 -17.45 12.75 12.41
CA HIS A 77 -18.67 12.27 13.05
C HIS A 77 -18.57 12.30 14.58
N TYR A 78 -17.43 11.92 15.15
CA TYR A 78 -17.23 11.97 16.60
C TYR A 78 -16.96 13.37 17.15
N ALA A 79 -16.50 14.29 16.30
CA ALA A 79 -16.28 15.70 16.62
C ALA A 79 -17.56 16.54 16.70
N ASN A 80 -18.72 15.99 16.31
CA ASN A 80 -19.97 16.75 16.31
C ASN A 80 -20.55 16.92 17.73
N TYR A 81 -21.44 17.91 17.91
CA TYR A 81 -22.00 18.25 19.24
C TYR A 81 -22.90 17.15 19.83
N GLU A 82 -23.43 16.23 19.03
CA GLU A 82 -24.32 15.17 19.49
C GLU A 82 -23.53 13.96 20.02
N LYS A 83 -22.47 13.57 19.30
CA LYS A 83 -21.58 12.47 19.69
C LYS A 83 -20.57 12.94 20.72
N ASN A 84 -19.88 14.04 20.44
CA ASN A 84 -18.90 14.69 21.31
C ASN A 84 -17.95 13.68 22.00
N ARG A 85 -17.22 12.90 21.19
CA ARG A 85 -16.26 11.86 21.62
C ARG A 85 -14.86 12.22 21.12
N GLU A 86 -14.17 13.08 21.86
CA GLU A 86 -12.86 13.60 21.43
C GLU A 86 -11.79 12.49 21.32
N GLY A 87 -11.93 11.40 22.07
CA GLY A 87 -11.01 10.26 22.01
C GLY A 87 -11.13 9.46 20.73
N PHE A 88 -12.37 9.17 20.32
CA PHE A 88 -12.63 8.55 19.02
C PHE A 88 -12.29 9.49 17.85
N GLU A 89 -12.59 10.78 17.98
CA GLU A 89 -12.21 11.81 17.01
C GLU A 89 -10.70 11.80 16.76
N LYS A 90 -9.91 11.91 17.84
CA LYS A 90 -8.44 11.88 17.81
C LYS A 90 -7.91 10.57 17.24
N LEU A 91 -8.50 9.43 17.65
CA LEU A 91 -8.11 8.12 17.15
C LEU A 91 -8.25 8.04 15.63
N PHE A 92 -9.42 8.35 15.09
CA PHE A 92 -9.63 8.27 13.64
C PHE A 92 -8.91 9.37 12.87
N ARG A 93 -8.73 10.55 13.47
CA ARG A 93 -7.89 11.59 12.89
C ARG A 93 -6.46 11.11 12.70
N SER A 94 -5.89 10.42 13.70
CA SER A 94 -4.54 9.87 13.62
C SER A 94 -4.41 8.83 12.50
N PHE A 95 -5.39 7.94 12.34
CA PHE A 95 -5.40 6.97 11.22
C PHE A 95 -5.55 7.66 9.86
N SER A 96 -6.38 8.71 9.76
CA SER A 96 -6.55 9.48 8.53
C SER A 96 -5.23 10.11 8.08
N ASP A 97 -4.56 10.83 8.98
CA ASP A 97 -3.30 11.51 8.70
C ASP A 97 -2.17 10.50 8.39
N ASP A 98 -2.17 9.35 9.08
CA ASP A 98 -1.26 8.24 8.82
C ASP A 98 -1.41 7.67 7.40
N LYS A 99 -2.65 7.40 6.95
CA LYS A 99 -2.90 6.86 5.60
C LYS A 99 -2.55 7.88 4.52
N TRP A 100 -2.81 9.16 4.78
CA TRP A 100 -2.41 10.23 3.87
C TRP A 100 -0.89 10.33 3.71
N SER A 101 -0.14 10.32 4.81
CA SER A 101 1.33 10.32 4.76
C SER A 101 1.85 9.08 4.04
N THR A 102 1.28 7.92 4.36
CA THR A 102 1.66 6.63 3.75
C THR A 102 1.43 6.64 2.23
N ALA A 103 0.31 7.21 1.76
CA ALA A 103 0.04 7.37 0.33
C ALA A 103 1.10 8.26 -0.35
N ILE A 104 1.47 9.37 0.28
CA ILE A 104 2.51 10.28 -0.24
C ILE A 104 3.85 9.55 -0.37
N ASP A 105 4.24 8.77 0.65
CA ASP A 105 5.52 8.07 0.65
C ASP A 105 5.56 6.94 -0.39
N LEU A 106 4.44 6.23 -0.59
CA LEU A 106 4.28 5.29 -1.70
C LEU A 106 4.42 5.96 -3.08
N ILE A 107 3.84 7.16 -3.27
CA ILE A 107 3.98 7.90 -4.55
C ILE A 107 5.44 8.26 -4.80
N LYS A 108 6.15 8.76 -3.78
CA LYS A 108 7.59 9.03 -3.87
C LYS A 108 8.38 7.77 -4.18
N TYR A 109 8.03 6.65 -3.55
CA TYR A 109 8.68 5.37 -3.77
C TYR A 109 8.51 4.86 -5.21
N ILE A 110 7.27 4.91 -5.75
CA ILE A 110 7.00 4.58 -7.16
C ILE A 110 7.87 5.44 -8.09
N GLY A 111 7.91 6.75 -7.88
CA GLY A 111 8.75 7.66 -8.68
C GLY A 111 10.26 7.37 -8.54
N LYS A 112 10.74 7.08 -7.33
CA LYS A 112 12.13 6.69 -7.06
C LYS A 112 12.53 5.45 -7.85
N ARG A 113 11.62 4.47 -8.00
CA ARG A 113 11.83 3.23 -8.76
C ARG A 113 11.56 3.35 -10.28
N GLY A 114 11.30 4.55 -10.77
CA GLY A 114 11.09 4.82 -12.20
C GLY A 114 9.69 4.48 -12.71
N GLY A 115 8.75 4.22 -11.80
CA GLY A 115 7.34 4.10 -12.12
C GLY A 115 6.65 5.47 -12.18
N GLU A 116 5.54 5.53 -12.90
CA GLU A 116 4.66 6.69 -12.93
C GLU A 116 3.41 6.39 -12.11
N MET A 117 2.85 7.37 -11.39
CA MET A 117 1.65 7.17 -10.59
C MET A 117 0.38 7.28 -11.44
N ASN A 118 -0.55 6.32 -11.30
CA ASN A 118 -1.88 6.37 -11.91
C ASN A 118 -2.98 6.42 -10.84
N PHE A 119 -3.59 7.60 -10.65
CA PHE A 119 -4.65 7.81 -9.66
C PHE A 119 -6.00 7.17 -10.02
N GLN A 120 -6.11 6.51 -11.17
CA GLN A 120 -7.28 5.74 -11.59
C GLN A 120 -7.12 4.23 -11.32
N ALA A 121 -5.92 3.77 -10.98
CA ALA A 121 -5.65 2.35 -10.73
C ALA A 121 -6.44 1.84 -9.52
N GLY A 122 -7.14 0.72 -9.67
CA GLY A 122 -7.79 0.05 -8.54
C GLY A 122 -8.91 0.84 -7.86
N ARG A 123 -9.46 1.88 -8.51
CA ARG A 123 -10.63 2.59 -7.97
C ARG A 123 -11.81 1.62 -7.86
N PRO A 124 -12.48 1.51 -6.70
CA PRO A 124 -13.71 0.75 -6.59
C PRO A 124 -14.80 1.38 -7.48
N ASP A 125 -15.73 0.57 -7.95
CA ASP A 125 -16.93 1.09 -8.64
C ASP A 125 -17.64 2.05 -7.66
N PRO A 126 -18.06 3.25 -8.09
CA PRO A 126 -18.83 4.17 -7.26
C PRO A 126 -20.01 3.53 -6.51
N LYS A 127 -20.58 2.44 -7.05
CA LYS A 127 -21.67 1.67 -6.42
C LYS A 127 -21.24 0.86 -5.21
N ASP A 128 -19.96 0.50 -5.11
CA ASP A 128 -19.38 -0.30 -4.03
C ASP A 128 -18.84 0.59 -2.90
N ILE A 129 -18.90 1.92 -3.05
CA ILE A 129 -18.50 2.86 -2.02
C ILE A 129 -19.57 2.86 -0.94
N GLN A 130 -19.21 2.35 0.24
CA GLN A 130 -20.08 2.44 1.39
C GLN A 130 -20.04 3.87 1.94
N ASN A 131 -21.17 4.57 1.84
CA ASN A 131 -21.23 6.00 2.13
C ASN A 131 -21.56 6.33 3.59
N ASN A 132 -21.89 5.32 4.42
CA ASN A 132 -22.19 5.56 5.83
C ASN A 132 -20.95 5.39 6.70
N PHE A 133 -20.47 6.51 7.24
CA PHE A 133 -19.39 6.60 8.23
C PHE A 133 -19.86 7.16 9.57
N GLU A 134 -21.17 7.39 9.71
CA GLU A 134 -21.83 7.77 10.96
C GLU A 134 -22.16 6.52 11.78
N LEU A 135 -21.11 5.91 12.32
CA LEU A 135 -21.17 4.61 12.98
C LEU A 135 -21.19 4.77 14.51
N TYR A 136 -21.83 3.83 15.21
CA TYR A 136 -21.70 3.72 16.66
C TYR A 136 -20.30 3.26 17.07
N GLU A 137 -19.90 3.51 18.31
CA GLU A 137 -18.53 3.34 18.82
C GLU A 137 -17.96 1.93 18.62
N LEU A 138 -18.75 0.89 18.85
CA LEU A 138 -18.31 -0.49 18.60
C LEU A 138 -18.21 -0.80 17.11
N GLU A 139 -19.16 -0.31 16.31
CA GLU A 139 -19.20 -0.52 14.87
C GLU A 139 -18.06 0.22 14.16
N SER A 140 -17.71 1.42 14.61
CA SER A 140 -16.60 2.20 14.06
C SER A 140 -15.24 1.53 14.33
N LEU A 141 -15.03 0.96 15.52
CA LEU A 141 -13.82 0.20 15.80
C LEU A 141 -13.75 -1.11 15.01
N ALA A 142 -14.89 -1.81 14.84
CA ALA A 142 -14.96 -3.00 14.00
C ALA A 142 -14.64 -2.66 12.53
N ARG A 143 -15.22 -1.57 12.01
CA ARG A 143 -14.92 -1.06 10.67
C ARG A 143 -13.44 -0.75 10.50
N ALA A 144 -12.85 -0.04 11.46
CA ALA A 144 -11.44 0.31 11.43
C ALA A 144 -10.54 -0.95 11.43
N LEU A 145 -10.90 -1.95 12.22
CA LEU A 145 -10.18 -3.23 12.26
C LEU A 145 -10.23 -3.95 10.91
N ASP A 146 -11.38 -3.94 10.23
CA ASP A 146 -11.52 -4.54 8.90
C ASP A 146 -10.73 -3.78 7.84
N ILE A 147 -10.68 -2.45 7.91
CA ILE A 147 -9.86 -1.61 7.02
C ILE A 147 -8.37 -1.98 7.16
N GLU A 148 -7.84 -2.01 8.39
CA GLU A 148 -6.42 -2.33 8.61
C GLU A 148 -6.08 -3.76 8.19
N LYS A 149 -6.97 -4.74 8.45
CA LYS A 149 -6.79 -6.11 7.95
C LYS A 149 -6.74 -6.18 6.43
N LYS A 150 -7.63 -5.44 5.75
CA LYS A 150 -7.65 -5.39 4.29
C LYS A 150 -6.35 -4.77 3.75
N LEU A 151 -5.90 -3.66 4.32
CA LEU A 151 -4.63 -3.02 3.93
C LEU A 151 -3.41 -3.92 4.15
N ALA A 152 -3.42 -4.74 5.22
CA ALA A 152 -2.38 -5.73 5.46
C ALA A 152 -2.36 -6.83 4.39
N LEU A 153 -3.54 -7.35 4.02
CA LEU A 153 -3.67 -8.35 2.97
C LEU A 153 -3.26 -7.82 1.60
N GLU A 154 -3.60 -6.57 1.27
CA GLU A 154 -3.13 -5.92 0.03
C GLU A 154 -1.60 -5.79 0.00
N ALA A 155 -0.95 -5.45 1.14
CA ALA A 155 0.51 -5.46 1.25
C ALA A 155 1.11 -6.85 1.03
N HIS A 156 0.49 -7.91 1.57
CA HIS A 156 0.94 -9.29 1.34
C HIS A 156 0.85 -9.71 -0.13
N VAL A 157 -0.15 -9.22 -0.87
CA VAL A 157 -0.24 -9.49 -2.32
C VAL A 157 0.94 -8.87 -3.05
N ILE A 158 1.27 -7.60 -2.77
CA ILE A 158 2.42 -6.92 -3.39
C ILE A 158 3.72 -7.64 -3.05
N HIS A 159 3.92 -7.95 -1.77
CA HIS A 159 5.09 -8.70 -1.30
C HIS A 159 5.21 -10.07 -1.98
N GLY A 160 4.10 -10.81 -2.05
CA GLY A 160 4.03 -12.12 -2.67
C GLY A 160 4.36 -12.10 -4.16
N GLU A 161 3.97 -11.05 -4.89
CA GLU A 161 4.38 -10.84 -6.29
C GLU A 161 5.89 -10.56 -6.39
N ALA A 162 6.42 -9.64 -5.58
CA ALA A 162 7.83 -9.27 -5.57
C ALA A 162 8.78 -10.40 -5.08
N ALA A 163 8.26 -11.35 -4.31
CA ALA A 163 9.04 -12.44 -3.72
C ALA A 163 8.99 -13.75 -4.54
N ARG A 164 8.32 -13.78 -5.70
CA ARG A 164 8.24 -15.00 -6.52
C ARG A 164 9.62 -15.43 -6.98
N ARG A 165 9.87 -16.74 -6.96
CA ARG A 165 11.12 -17.37 -7.42
C ARG A 165 11.20 -17.43 -8.96
N ARG A 166 11.05 -16.28 -9.61
CA ARG A 166 11.17 -16.08 -11.05
C ARG A 166 11.89 -14.75 -11.30
N PRO A 167 12.92 -14.70 -12.15
CA PRO A 167 13.71 -13.47 -12.36
C PRO A 167 12.89 -12.25 -12.73
N GLU A 168 11.77 -12.42 -13.44
CA GLU A 168 10.92 -11.32 -13.89
C GLU A 168 10.09 -10.69 -12.76
N TYR A 169 9.95 -11.40 -11.64
CA TYR A 169 9.11 -11.00 -10.50
C TYR A 169 9.94 -10.67 -9.25
N HIS A 170 11.16 -11.19 -9.16
CA HIS A 170 11.96 -11.11 -7.95
C HIS A 170 12.56 -9.71 -7.74
N ASP A 171 12.08 -9.00 -6.72
CA ASP A 171 12.55 -7.66 -6.37
C ASP A 171 12.72 -7.51 -4.85
N PRO A 172 13.94 -7.80 -4.32
CA PRO A 172 14.21 -7.69 -2.90
C PRO A 172 14.04 -6.28 -2.31
N GLU A 173 14.21 -5.23 -3.10
CA GLU A 173 14.05 -3.86 -2.61
C GLU A 173 12.57 -3.55 -2.35
N ILE A 174 11.67 -4.05 -3.20
CA ILE A 174 10.21 -3.96 -2.96
C ILE A 174 9.81 -4.81 -1.76
N SER A 175 10.30 -6.05 -1.66
CA SER A 175 10.00 -6.90 -0.50
C SER A 175 10.43 -6.24 0.81
N SER A 176 11.66 -5.71 0.87
CA SER A 176 12.20 -5.01 2.05
C SER A 176 11.37 -3.78 2.39
N TYR A 177 11.05 -2.94 1.40
CA TYR A 177 10.23 -1.75 1.60
C TYR A 177 8.83 -2.09 2.15
N ILE A 178 8.19 -3.13 1.63
CA ILE A 178 6.88 -3.57 2.13
C ILE A 178 6.97 -4.08 3.58
N GLU A 179 8.00 -4.85 3.90
CA GLU A 179 8.22 -5.40 5.25
C GLU A 179 8.46 -4.29 6.28
N GLU A 180 9.38 -3.37 5.98
CA GLU A 180 9.81 -2.30 6.89
C GLU A 180 8.69 -1.28 7.15
N GLU A 181 8.04 -0.80 6.09
CA GLU A 181 7.11 0.34 6.21
C GLU A 181 5.67 -0.07 6.55
N PHE A 182 5.26 -1.31 6.25
CA PHE A 182 3.85 -1.71 6.30
C PHE A 182 3.57 -2.93 7.16
N VAL A 183 4.29 -4.05 6.96
CA VAL A 183 3.89 -5.34 7.56
C VAL A 183 3.86 -5.26 9.09
N HIS A 184 4.89 -4.67 9.71
CA HIS A 184 4.93 -4.50 11.16
C HIS A 184 3.87 -3.51 11.67
N LYS A 185 3.75 -2.37 11.01
CA LYS A 185 2.77 -1.32 11.34
C LYS A 185 1.32 -1.85 11.30
N HIS A 186 0.98 -2.65 10.29
CA HIS A 186 -0.34 -3.27 10.19
C HIS A 186 -0.61 -4.22 11.34
N SER A 187 0.37 -5.05 11.73
CA SER A 187 0.23 -5.95 12.88
C SER A 187 -0.06 -5.17 14.17
N ASP A 188 0.66 -4.08 14.41
CA ASP A 188 0.48 -3.24 15.59
C ASP A 188 -0.89 -2.56 15.61
N ASN A 189 -1.32 -1.98 14.48
CA ASN A 189 -2.63 -1.36 14.34
C ASN A 189 -3.77 -2.36 14.53
N ILE A 190 -3.68 -3.54 13.91
CA ILE A 190 -4.67 -4.62 14.05
C ILE A 190 -4.75 -5.05 15.51
N ARG A 191 -3.61 -5.22 16.19
CA ARG A 191 -3.59 -5.59 17.61
C ARG A 191 -4.20 -4.51 18.50
N LYS A 192 -3.91 -3.23 18.23
CA LYS A 192 -4.46 -2.07 18.95
C LYS A 192 -5.98 -2.01 18.82
N LEU A 193 -6.49 -2.03 17.60
CA LEU A 193 -7.94 -1.99 17.32
C LEU A 193 -8.68 -3.23 17.84
N THR A 194 -8.04 -4.42 17.79
CA THR A 194 -8.59 -5.63 18.40
C THR A 194 -8.69 -5.49 19.92
N GLY A 195 -7.72 -4.84 20.58
CA GLY A 195 -7.80 -4.55 22.01
C GLY A 195 -9.00 -3.64 22.32
N TYR A 196 -9.07 -2.51 21.61
CA TYR A 196 -10.14 -1.52 21.79
C TYR A 196 -11.54 -2.09 21.56
N THR A 197 -11.73 -2.89 20.49
CA THR A 197 -13.00 -3.56 20.23
C THR A 197 -13.39 -4.52 21.35
N GLN A 198 -12.45 -5.33 21.86
CA GLN A 198 -12.73 -6.29 22.94
C GLN A 198 -13.01 -5.61 24.28
N ASP A 199 -12.29 -4.55 24.61
CA ASP A 199 -12.50 -3.79 25.83
C ASP A 199 -13.87 -3.09 25.79
N LEU A 200 -14.19 -2.44 24.67
CA LEU A 200 -15.48 -1.79 24.50
C LEU A 200 -16.64 -2.79 24.50
N LEU A 201 -16.49 -3.97 23.89
CA LEU A 201 -17.50 -5.04 23.94
C LEU A 201 -17.85 -5.42 25.38
N LYS A 202 -16.85 -5.60 26.24
CA LYS A 202 -17.04 -5.94 27.66
C LYS A 202 -17.68 -4.79 28.44
N ILE A 203 -17.25 -3.55 28.17
CA ILE A 203 -17.83 -2.34 28.79
C ILE A 203 -19.32 -2.23 28.44
N LEU A 204 -19.68 -2.46 27.18
CA LEU A 204 -21.05 -2.39 26.70
C LEU A 204 -21.93 -3.56 27.14
N ASP A 205 -21.38 -4.66 27.64
CA ASP A 205 -22.16 -5.75 28.21
C ASP A 205 -22.61 -5.45 29.66
N GLY A 206 -21.82 -4.66 30.39
CA GLY A 206 -22.06 -4.30 31.78
C GLY A 206 -23.31 -3.43 32.05
N PRO A 207 -23.66 -3.18 33.32
CA PRO A 207 -24.82 -2.37 33.70
C PRO A 207 -24.63 -0.86 33.47
N GLU A 208 -23.39 -0.35 33.56
CA GLU A 208 -23.05 1.08 33.45
C GLU A 208 -22.40 1.45 32.10
N ARG A 209 -23.06 1.03 31.01
CA ARG A 209 -22.52 1.14 29.64
C ARG A 209 -22.18 2.57 29.23
N SER A 210 -23.03 3.53 29.60
CA SER A 210 -22.86 4.94 29.24
C SER A 210 -21.65 5.57 29.94
N LEU A 211 -21.47 5.31 31.24
CA LEU A 211 -20.32 5.78 32.01
C LEU A 211 -19.04 5.10 31.53
N GLY A 212 -19.07 3.78 31.34
CA GLY A 212 -17.92 3.04 30.84
C GLY A 212 -17.48 3.51 29.45
N LEU A 213 -18.42 3.80 28.56
CA LEU A 213 -18.11 4.36 27.24
C LEU A 213 -17.50 5.76 27.32
N TYR A 214 -17.97 6.61 28.25
CA TYR A 214 -17.35 7.90 28.52
C TYR A 214 -15.90 7.76 29.01
N LEU A 215 -15.66 6.88 29.99
CA LEU A 215 -14.29 6.62 30.49
C LEU A 215 -13.38 6.01 29.42
N PHE A 216 -13.93 5.19 28.52
CA PHE A 216 -13.20 4.64 27.40
C PHE A 216 -12.77 5.74 26.41
N ASP A 217 -13.64 6.71 26.13
CA ASP A 217 -13.30 7.87 25.30
C ASP A 217 -12.19 8.72 25.94
N GLU A 218 -12.30 9.03 27.24
CA GLU A 218 -11.24 9.73 27.99
C GLU A 218 -9.90 8.99 27.94
N TYR A 219 -9.94 7.65 28.05
CA TYR A 219 -8.75 6.82 27.86
C TYR A 219 -8.18 7.00 26.45
N LEU A 220 -9.00 6.95 25.40
CA LEU A 220 -8.53 7.16 24.02
C LEU A 220 -7.92 8.55 23.80
N GLN A 221 -8.47 9.59 24.43
CA GLN A 221 -7.90 10.95 24.35
C GLN A 221 -6.47 11.02 24.92
N SER A 222 -6.17 10.19 25.93
CA SER A 222 -4.87 10.15 26.61
C SER A 222 -3.77 9.37 25.87
N GLN A 223 -4.13 8.58 24.85
CA GLN A 223 -3.20 7.80 24.03
C GLN A 223 -2.55 8.65 22.94
#